data_AF-A0A372L7L9-F1
#
_entry.id   AF-A0A372L7L9-F1
#
_cell.length_a   1.000
_cell.length_b   1.000
_cell.length_c   1.000
_cell.angle_alpha   90.00
_cell.angle_beta   90.00
_cell.angle_gamma   90.00
#
_symmetry.space_group_name_H-M   'P 1'
#
loop_
_entity.id
_entity.type
_entity.pdbx_description
1 polymer ?
#
loop_
_entity_poly.entity_id
_entity_poly.type
_entity_poly.pdbx_seq_one_letter_code
_entity_poly.pdbx_strand_id
1 'polypeptide(L)'
;MNKRNSILINGSIFSDKNNINHDEFLHKFMQFIDGNGLKFRGATSIFNEQGKVEDYQKRYDGKYTKLYEFLFQRRSCYPEISLSFTEIEEILQFNLPKSAYKYGAWWSNETSGTHSHARAWILAGWKTAKINLGTSINFMRE
;
A
#
# COMPACT_ATOMS: atom_id res chain seq x y z
N MET A 1 -6.46 -35.66 10.79
CA MET A 1 -6.18 -34.24 11.08
C MET A 1 -4.69 -33.99 10.86
N ASN A 2 -4.29 -33.29 9.80
CA ASN A 2 -2.88 -32.94 9.60
C ASN A 2 -2.51 -31.81 10.56
N LYS A 3 -1.69 -32.11 11.58
CA LYS A 3 -1.02 -31.11 12.41
C LYS A 3 -0.11 -30.28 11.50
N ARG A 4 -0.54 -29.08 11.14
CA ARG A 4 0.34 -28.09 10.51
C ARG A 4 1.19 -27.49 11.63
N ASN A 5 2.46 -27.88 11.69
CA ASN A 5 3.40 -27.27 12.61
C ASN A 5 3.59 -25.80 12.20
N SER A 6 3.40 -24.87 13.13
CA SER A 6 3.63 -23.44 12.93
C SER A 6 4.80 -22.99 13.78
N ILE A 7 5.62 -22.10 13.23
CA ILE A 7 6.71 -21.45 13.96
C ILE A 7 6.20 -20.07 14.41
N LEU A 8 6.19 -19.83 15.72
CA LEU A 8 5.93 -18.51 16.29
C LEU A 8 7.28 -17.78 16.43
N ILE A 9 7.37 -16.58 15.87
CA ILE A 9 8.56 -15.74 15.96
C ILE A 9 8.18 -14.49 16.76
N ASN A 10 8.70 -14.36 17.97
CA ASN A 10 8.55 -13.19 18.84
C ASN A 10 9.94 -12.61 19.15
N GLY A 11 10.20 -11.36 18.78
CA GLY A 11 11.47 -10.68 19.06
C GLY A 11 11.74 -9.51 18.11
N SER A 12 12.81 -8.79 18.39
CA SER A 12 13.30 -7.67 17.57
C SER A 12 14.61 -8.07 16.87
N ILE A 13 14.80 -7.64 15.63
CA ILE A 13 16.02 -7.86 14.86
C ILE A 13 16.84 -6.57 14.87
N PHE A 14 18.11 -6.67 15.26
CA PHE A 14 19.09 -5.58 15.27
C PHE A 14 20.25 -5.91 14.32
N SER A 15 21.00 -4.90 13.90
CA SER A 15 22.20 -5.06 13.09
C SER A 15 23.35 -4.31 13.73
N ASP A 16 24.49 -4.97 13.81
CA ASP A 16 25.75 -4.36 14.25
C ASP A 16 26.36 -3.45 13.16
N LYS A 17 25.83 -3.49 11.93
CA LYS A 17 26.15 -2.54 10.86
C LYS A 17 25.17 -1.36 10.94
N ASN A 18 25.71 -0.14 10.95
CA ASN A 18 25.04 1.16 11.21
C ASN A 18 23.83 1.54 10.33
N ASN A 19 23.24 0.65 9.53
CA ASN A 19 21.95 0.92 8.91
C ASN A 19 21.28 -0.37 8.43
N ILE A 20 20.23 -0.85 9.11
CA ILE A 20 19.32 -1.83 8.49
C ILE A 20 18.39 -1.06 7.59
N ASN A 21 18.51 -1.26 6.29
CA ASN A 21 17.44 -0.88 5.39
C ASN A 21 16.25 -1.84 5.59
N HIS A 22 15.24 -1.37 6.33
CA HIS A 22 14.06 -2.15 6.71
C HIS A 22 13.30 -2.70 5.49
N ASP A 23 13.21 -1.90 4.42
CA ASP A 23 12.55 -2.29 3.17
C ASP A 23 13.31 -3.41 2.45
N GLU A 24 14.63 -3.31 2.40
CA GLU A 24 15.49 -4.33 1.79
C GLU A 24 15.40 -5.64 2.58
N PHE A 25 15.42 -5.56 3.92
CA PHE A 25 15.25 -6.73 4.78
C PHE A 25 13.92 -7.43 4.51
N LEU A 26 12.82 -6.68 4.49
CA LEU A 26 11.50 -7.28 4.31
C LEU A 26 11.25 -7.79 2.90
N HIS A 27 11.80 -7.14 1.88
CA HIS A 27 11.81 -7.69 0.53
C HIS A 27 12.49 -9.06 0.50
N LYS A 28 13.71 -9.17 1.07
CA LYS A 28 14.46 -10.43 1.14
C LYS A 28 13.76 -11.48 2.01
N PHE A 29 13.15 -11.06 3.12
CA PHE A 29 12.41 -11.97 4.01
C PHE A 29 11.17 -12.53 3.31
N MET A 30 10.38 -11.71 2.63
CA MET A 30 9.21 -12.18 1.89
C MET A 30 9.60 -13.07 0.71
N GLN A 31 10.67 -12.73 -0.03
CA GLN A 31 11.24 -13.63 -1.05
C GLN A 31 11.63 -15.00 -0.47
N PHE A 32 12.24 -15.02 0.73
CA PHE A 32 12.56 -16.27 1.42
C PHE A 32 11.30 -17.07 1.78
N ILE A 33 10.28 -16.43 2.34
CA ILE A 33 9.01 -17.08 2.72
C ILE A 33 8.34 -17.70 1.50
N ASP A 34 8.19 -16.92 0.42
CA ASP A 34 7.52 -17.36 -0.81
C ASP A 34 8.31 -18.46 -1.53
N GLY A 35 9.64 -18.31 -1.62
CA GLY A 35 10.53 -19.27 -2.25
C GLY A 35 10.56 -20.64 -1.56
N ASN A 36 10.17 -20.70 -0.28
CA ASN A 36 10.11 -21.94 0.50
C ASN A 36 8.67 -22.45 0.72
N GLY A 37 7.67 -21.86 0.04
CA GLY A 37 6.26 -22.24 0.20
C GLY A 37 5.71 -22.01 1.62
N LEU A 38 6.39 -21.16 2.40
CA LEU A 38 5.98 -20.79 3.74
C LEU A 38 4.88 -19.72 3.66
N LYS A 39 4.08 -19.61 4.73
CA LYS A 39 3.07 -18.54 4.85
C LYS A 39 3.30 -17.81 6.15
N PHE A 40 3.64 -16.52 6.04
CA PHE A 40 3.79 -15.66 7.20
C PHE A 40 2.45 -14.98 7.54
N ARG A 41 2.01 -15.08 8.79
CA ARG A 41 0.85 -14.38 9.33
C ARG A 41 1.29 -13.58 10.57
N GLY A 42 1.74 -12.36 10.34
CA GLY A 42 2.16 -11.41 11.37
C GLY A 42 2.27 -10.00 10.79
N ALA A 43 2.21 -8.98 11.66
CA ALA A 43 2.57 -7.62 11.29
C ALA A 43 4.06 -7.43 11.61
N THR A 44 4.85 -6.93 10.66
CA THR A 44 6.15 -6.35 11.01
C THR A 44 5.90 -4.97 11.61
N SER A 45 6.72 -4.53 12.55
CA SER A 45 6.71 -3.14 13.03
C SER A 45 8.16 -2.71 13.16
N ILE A 46 8.45 -1.44 12.92
CA ILE A 46 9.77 -0.90 13.25
C ILE A 46 9.77 -0.68 14.76
N PHE A 47 10.88 -0.95 15.43
CA PHE A 47 11.07 -0.61 16.83
C PHE A 47 12.36 0.21 16.90
N ASN A 48 12.28 1.40 17.50
CA ASN A 48 13.47 2.18 17.85
C ASN A 48 13.71 2.06 19.36
N GLU A 49 14.80 2.66 19.85
CA GLU A 49 15.17 2.66 21.27
C GLU A 49 14.12 3.31 22.19
N GLN A 50 13.09 3.95 21.63
CA GLN A 50 12.02 4.66 22.34
C GLN A 50 10.65 3.92 22.27
N GLY A 51 10.59 2.75 21.64
CA GLY A 51 9.37 1.92 21.55
C GLY A 51 8.91 1.65 20.12
N LYS A 52 7.67 1.13 19.97
CA LYS A 52 7.08 0.71 18.69
C LYS A 52 6.96 1.91 17.74
N VAL A 53 7.64 1.85 16.60
CA VAL A 53 7.56 2.83 15.51
C VAL A 53 6.82 2.19 14.35
N GLU A 54 5.56 2.55 14.18
CA GLU A 54 4.67 2.26 13.04
C GLU A 54 4.54 0.79 12.54
N ASP A 55 3.29 0.41 12.26
CA ASP A 55 2.98 -0.85 11.59
C ASP A 55 3.61 -0.85 10.20
N TYR A 56 4.34 -1.92 9.87
CA TYR A 56 4.94 -2.12 8.56
C TYR A 56 3.87 -2.01 7.49
N GLN A 57 3.86 -0.87 6.80
CA GLN A 57 2.82 -0.55 5.83
C GLN A 57 2.95 -1.53 4.66
N LYS A 58 1.98 -2.44 4.59
CA LYS A 58 1.79 -3.34 3.45
C LYS A 58 1.77 -2.49 2.17
N ARG A 59 2.85 -2.56 1.38
CA ARG A 59 2.91 -1.90 0.07
C ARG A 59 1.82 -2.47 -0.82
N TYR A 60 1.22 -1.60 -1.63
CA TYR A 60 0.25 -2.05 -2.61
C TYR A 60 0.97 -2.76 -3.77
N ASP A 61 0.67 -4.04 -3.96
CA ASP A 61 1.18 -4.86 -5.06
C ASP A 61 0.02 -5.37 -5.91
N GLY A 62 -0.30 -4.65 -6.98
CA GLY A 62 -1.43 -4.94 -7.84
C GLY A 62 -1.49 -4.03 -9.07
N LYS A 63 -2.58 -4.13 -9.83
CA LYS A 63 -2.74 -3.40 -11.10
C LYS A 63 -2.54 -1.88 -10.97
N TYR A 64 -2.85 -1.29 -9.81
CA TYR A 64 -2.79 0.15 -9.56
C TYR A 64 -1.50 0.63 -8.85
N THR A 65 -0.41 -0.17 -8.86
CA THR A 65 0.82 0.14 -8.11
C THR A 65 1.46 1.47 -8.49
N LYS A 66 1.45 1.85 -9.76
CA LYS A 66 1.99 3.15 -10.18
C LYS A 66 1.27 4.34 -9.55
N LEU A 67 -0.06 4.24 -9.38
CA LEU A 67 -0.84 5.26 -8.69
C LEU A 67 -0.51 5.29 -7.19
N TYR A 68 -0.35 4.12 -6.56
CA TYR A 68 0.13 4.03 -5.18
C TYR A 68 1.49 4.74 -5.01
N GLU A 69 2.48 4.41 -5.84
CA GLU A 69 3.82 5.00 -5.76
C GLU A 69 3.79 6.51 -5.98
N PHE A 70 3.05 6.98 -6.99
CA PHE A 70 2.90 8.40 -7.29
C PHE A 70 2.35 9.20 -6.10
N LEU A 71 1.31 8.66 -5.45
CA LEU A 71 0.66 9.29 -4.30
C LEU A 71 1.53 9.19 -3.05
N PHE A 72 2.16 8.03 -2.82
CA PHE A 72 3.02 7.80 -1.66
C PHE A 72 4.21 8.76 -1.64
N GLN A 73 4.88 8.97 -2.79
CA GLN A 73 5.99 9.91 -2.93
C GLN A 73 5.58 11.37 -2.64
N ARG A 74 4.32 11.73 -2.88
CA ARG A 74 3.83 13.11 -2.71
C ARG A 74 3.21 13.39 -1.34
N ARG A 75 3.01 12.36 -0.51
CA ARG A 75 2.37 12.46 0.82
C ARG A 75 3.04 13.47 1.75
N SER A 76 4.36 13.61 1.64
CA SER A 76 5.16 14.53 2.46
C SER A 76 5.12 15.97 1.95
N CYS A 77 4.78 16.19 0.68
CA CYS A 77 4.85 17.50 0.03
C CYS A 77 3.50 18.19 -0.10
N TYR A 78 2.40 17.42 -0.15
CA TYR A 78 1.07 17.94 -0.44
C TYR A 78 0.03 17.45 0.56
N PRO A 79 -0.85 18.33 1.09
CA PRO A 79 -1.98 17.94 1.92
C PRO A 79 -3.18 17.42 1.10
N GLU A 80 -3.29 17.85 -0.17
CA GLU A 80 -4.28 17.39 -1.14
C GLU A 80 -3.69 17.40 -2.56
N ILE A 81 -4.22 16.54 -3.43
CA ILE A 81 -3.85 16.45 -4.85
C ILE A 81 -5.12 16.24 -5.65
N SER A 82 -5.34 17.06 -6.67
CA SER A 82 -6.39 16.84 -7.67
C SER A 82 -5.77 16.27 -8.94
N LEU A 83 -6.24 15.11 -9.39
CA LEU A 83 -5.81 14.49 -10.65
C LEU A 83 -7.00 14.35 -11.60
N SER A 84 -6.83 14.72 -12.85
CA SER A 84 -7.77 14.41 -13.92
C SER A 84 -7.75 12.92 -14.27
N PHE A 85 -8.80 12.43 -14.94
CA PHE A 85 -8.82 11.04 -15.39
C PHE A 85 -7.66 10.73 -16.35
N THR A 86 -7.33 11.68 -17.23
CA THR A 86 -6.18 11.55 -18.15
C THR A 86 -4.86 11.44 -17.41
N GLU A 87 -4.61 12.31 -16.41
CA GLU A 87 -3.40 12.22 -15.59
C GLU A 87 -3.32 10.90 -14.83
N ILE A 88 -4.45 10.40 -14.32
CA ILE A 88 -4.49 9.09 -13.65
C ILE A 88 -4.16 7.96 -14.63
N GLU A 89 -4.70 7.98 -15.86
CA GLU A 89 -4.40 6.98 -16.89
C GLU A 89 -2.94 7.05 -17.36
N GLU A 90 -2.36 8.25 -17.45
CA GLU A 90 -0.95 8.46 -17.73
C GLU A 90 -0.07 7.88 -16.63
N ILE A 91 -0.42 8.09 -15.35
CA ILE A 91 0.30 7.48 -14.22
C ILE A 91 0.17 5.94 -14.28
N LEU A 92 -1.03 5.44 -14.54
CA LEU A 92 -1.32 4.00 -14.59
C LEU A 92 -0.72 3.30 -15.81
N GLN A 93 -0.50 4.04 -16.89
CA GLN A 93 -0.09 3.51 -18.21
C GLN A 93 -1.11 2.52 -18.79
N PHE A 94 -2.39 2.70 -18.45
CA PHE A 94 -3.52 2.00 -19.04
C PHE A 94 -4.80 2.81 -18.84
N ASN A 95 -5.80 2.55 -19.69
CA ASN A 95 -7.08 3.22 -19.58
C ASN A 95 -7.94 2.66 -18.45
N LEU A 96 -8.56 3.55 -17.68
CA LEU A 96 -9.46 3.21 -16.59
C LEU A 96 -10.71 2.48 -17.14
N PRO A 97 -11.28 1.54 -16.37
CA PRO A 97 -12.52 0.89 -16.79
C PRO A 97 -13.66 1.90 -16.84
N LYS A 98 -14.63 1.68 -17.74
CA LYS A 98 -15.84 2.53 -17.88
C LYS A 98 -16.54 2.81 -16.54
N SER A 99 -16.49 1.86 -15.61
CA SER A 99 -17.05 2.02 -14.26
C SER A 99 -16.43 3.16 -13.45
N ALA A 100 -15.14 3.45 -13.63
CA ALA A 100 -14.47 4.56 -12.95
C ALA A 100 -15.04 5.92 -13.39
N TYR A 101 -15.48 6.03 -14.65
CA TYR A 101 -16.10 7.24 -15.19
C TYR A 101 -17.56 7.39 -14.79
N LYS A 102 -18.26 6.26 -14.63
CA LYS A 102 -19.72 6.24 -14.47
C LYS A 102 -20.17 6.21 -13.01
N TYR A 103 -19.37 5.62 -12.11
CA TYR A 103 -19.81 5.34 -10.75
C TYR A 103 -18.85 5.94 -9.72
N GLY A 104 -19.31 6.94 -8.96
CA GLY A 104 -18.52 7.54 -7.88
C GLY A 104 -18.11 6.54 -6.80
N ALA A 105 -18.93 5.51 -6.57
CA ALA A 105 -18.61 4.40 -5.66
C ALA A 105 -17.32 3.66 -6.04
N TRP A 106 -16.91 3.67 -7.32
CA TRP A 106 -15.64 3.10 -7.75
C TRP A 106 -14.42 3.79 -7.08
N TRP A 107 -14.56 5.08 -6.79
CA TRP A 107 -13.56 5.91 -6.10
C TRP A 107 -13.73 5.94 -4.58
N SER A 108 -14.67 5.16 -4.03
CA SER A 108 -14.89 5.13 -2.58
C SER A 108 -13.70 4.55 -1.82
N ASN A 109 -13.54 4.97 -0.56
CA ASN A 109 -12.44 4.55 0.31
C ASN A 109 -12.68 3.17 0.96
N GLU A 110 -13.27 2.23 0.23
CA GLU A 110 -13.62 0.92 0.79
C GLU A 110 -12.39 -0.01 0.90
N THR A 111 -12.14 -0.50 2.11
CA THR A 111 -11.01 -1.39 2.44
C THR A 111 -11.41 -2.86 2.59
N SER A 112 -12.71 -3.14 2.73
CA SER A 112 -13.27 -4.43 3.15
C SER A 112 -13.61 -5.38 1.99
N GLY A 113 -13.55 -4.91 0.74
CA GLY A 113 -13.96 -5.68 -0.44
C GLY A 113 -12.81 -6.27 -1.27
N THR A 114 -13.18 -7.01 -2.31
CA THR A 114 -12.32 -7.50 -3.42
C THR A 114 -11.80 -6.37 -4.34
N HIS A 115 -12.15 -5.11 -4.04
CA HIS A 115 -11.81 -3.95 -4.84
C HIS A 115 -10.35 -3.53 -4.66
N SER A 116 -9.47 -4.14 -5.46
CA SER A 116 -8.03 -3.90 -5.43
C SER A 116 -7.62 -2.47 -5.80
N HIS A 117 -8.47 -1.63 -6.38
CA HIS A 117 -8.09 -0.26 -6.73
C HIS A 117 -8.01 0.68 -5.51
N ALA A 118 -8.98 0.63 -4.60
CA ALA A 118 -9.07 1.58 -3.49
C ALA A 118 -7.90 1.47 -2.51
N ARG A 119 -7.40 0.25 -2.35
CA ARG A 119 -6.20 -0.03 -1.57
C ARG A 119 -4.97 0.74 -2.06
N ALA A 120 -4.90 1.11 -3.34
CA ALA A 120 -3.74 1.82 -3.88
C ALA A 120 -3.60 3.23 -3.29
N TRP A 121 -4.67 4.01 -3.14
CA TRP A 121 -4.56 5.33 -2.52
C TRP A 121 -4.63 5.26 -0.99
N ILE A 122 -5.41 4.35 -0.42
CA ILE A 122 -5.52 4.18 1.04
C ILE A 122 -4.18 3.75 1.64
N LEU A 123 -3.53 2.73 1.07
CA LEU A 123 -2.20 2.32 1.55
C LEU A 123 -1.13 3.39 1.27
N ALA A 124 -1.36 4.27 0.30
CA ALA A 124 -0.48 5.42 0.07
C ALA A 124 -0.68 6.54 1.10
N GLY A 125 -1.65 6.42 2.02
CA GLY A 125 -1.99 7.44 3.03
C GLY A 125 -2.91 8.54 2.51
N TRP A 126 -3.78 8.22 1.56
CA TRP A 126 -4.71 9.14 0.93
C TRP A 126 -6.14 8.59 0.95
N LYS A 127 -7.11 9.49 0.99
CA LYS A 127 -8.53 9.22 0.78
C LYS A 127 -9.08 10.09 -0.33
N THR A 128 -10.05 9.60 -1.09
CA THR A 128 -10.80 10.46 -2.02
C THR A 128 -11.73 11.37 -1.23
N ALA A 129 -11.73 12.67 -1.54
CA ALA A 129 -12.54 13.68 -0.86
C ALA A 129 -13.56 14.36 -1.79
N LYS A 130 -13.19 14.64 -3.05
CA LYS A 130 -14.13 15.13 -4.07
C LYS A 130 -14.00 14.29 -5.34
N ILE A 131 -15.14 13.89 -5.88
CA ILE A 131 -15.23 13.03 -7.08
C ILE A 131 -16.00 13.80 -8.14
N ASN A 132 -15.30 14.31 -9.16
CA ASN A 132 -15.89 14.92 -10.34
C ASN A 132 -15.83 13.90 -11.48
N LEU A 133 -16.92 13.15 -11.66
CA LEU A 133 -16.99 12.06 -12.64
C LEU A 133 -16.67 12.55 -14.06
N GLY A 134 -15.71 11.87 -14.70
CA GLY A 134 -15.24 12.21 -16.05
C GLY A 134 -14.29 13.41 -16.11
N THR A 135 -14.03 14.09 -14.99
CA THR A 135 -13.18 15.28 -14.95
C THR A 135 -11.97 15.06 -14.06
N SER A 136 -12.16 14.91 -12.75
CA SER A 136 -11.06 14.83 -11.78
C SER A 136 -11.45 14.20 -10.45
N ILE A 137 -10.44 13.68 -9.76
CA ILE A 137 -10.54 13.12 -8.41
C ILE A 137 -9.58 13.89 -7.50
N ASN A 138 -10.09 14.38 -6.38
CA ASN A 138 -9.29 14.98 -5.32
C ASN A 138 -8.99 13.93 -4.25
N PHE A 139 -7.70 13.71 -4.03
CA PHE A 139 -7.12 12.91 -2.96
C PHE A 139 -6.68 13.84 -1.84
N MET A 140 -7.15 13.59 -0.62
CA MET A 140 -6.72 14.29 0.59
C MET A 140 -5.88 13.34 1.42
N ARG A 141 -4.80 13.85 2.03
CA ARG A 141 -4.00 13.06 2.96
C ARG A 141 -4.86 12.61 4.14
N GLU A 142 -4.75 11.34 4.50
CA GLU A 142 -5.41 10.76 5.67
C GLU A 142 -4.69 11.16 6.97
#